data_AF-A0A355AAL8-F1
#
_entry.id   AF-A0A355AAL8-F1
#
_cell.length_a   1.000
_cell.length_b   1.000
_cell.length_c   1.000
_cell.angle_alpha   90.00
_cell.angle_beta   90.00
_cell.angle_gamma   90.00
#
_symmetry.space_group_name_H-M   'P 1'
#
loop_
_entity.id
_entity.type
_entity.pdbx_description
1 polymer ?
#
loop_
_entity_poly.entity_id
_entity_poly.type
_entity_poly.pdbx_seq_one_letter_code
_entity_poly.pdbx_strand_id
1 'polypeptide(L)'
;MGKYMKSTRKLFLVVILFSITNVFAQLELSHEFGINMGPVTIQTDYGERHHLPSSTPTSYGIAAVHYLNFYGSNYNWRNGASFFSDHFKLKSEISYYFNNSLEHKGRYAASGSTNSEAQKLRDMKGKTKSLNFGTGLEFHFKNLEDYGLLFNDDVKFAPYIGLGLQYNIFTPEVTSDGGDWITNPSVLPQKWQNNVYVEKDQTFSFTMSAGTRYKLDKFDLVLDARWQYFFTDKFEGLDAPVTENRFNDTLIYFSFGVVFDMETFS
;
A
#
# COMPACT_ATOMS: atom_id res chain seq x y z
N MET A 1 36.03 -22.14 -15.74
CA MET A 1 35.59 -21.92 -14.34
C MET A 1 34.20 -21.28 -14.19
N GLY A 2 33.79 -20.30 -15.02
CA GLY A 2 32.54 -19.53 -14.80
C GLY A 2 31.19 -20.25 -15.06
N LYS A 3 31.16 -21.36 -15.82
CA LYS A 3 29.91 -22.08 -16.14
C LYS A 3 29.38 -22.94 -14.97
N TYR A 4 30.29 -23.50 -14.16
CA TYR A 4 29.94 -24.32 -12.98
C TYR A 4 29.46 -23.48 -11.80
N MET A 5 29.92 -22.23 -11.67
CA MET A 5 29.53 -21.31 -10.59
C MET A 5 28.11 -20.73 -10.77
N LYS A 6 27.61 -20.63 -12.01
CA LYS A 6 26.21 -20.25 -12.29
C LYS A 6 25.22 -21.38 -12.00
N SER A 7 25.62 -22.63 -12.21
CA SER A 7 24.79 -23.82 -11.93
C SER A 7 24.59 -24.04 -10.43
N THR A 8 25.66 -23.89 -9.65
CA THR A 8 25.63 -23.98 -8.18
C THR A 8 24.77 -22.91 -7.52
N ARG A 9 24.74 -21.68 -8.04
CA ARG A 9 23.81 -20.62 -7.57
C ARG A 9 22.34 -20.95 -7.82
N LYS A 10 22.02 -21.53 -8.98
CA LYS A 10 20.65 -21.97 -9.30
C LYS A 10 20.22 -23.16 -8.43
N LEU A 11 21.13 -24.10 -8.20
CA LEU A 11 20.90 -25.25 -7.32
C LEU A 11 20.68 -24.81 -5.86
N PHE A 12 21.46 -23.84 -5.39
CA PHE A 12 21.29 -23.28 -4.04
C PHE A 12 19.94 -22.57 -3.86
N LEU A 13 19.49 -21.82 -4.88
CA LEU A 13 18.16 -21.20 -4.93
C LEU A 13 17.04 -22.24 -4.88
N VAL A 14 17.17 -23.34 -5.64
CA VAL A 14 16.19 -24.45 -5.65
C VAL A 14 16.17 -25.15 -4.28
N VAL A 15 17.33 -25.38 -3.66
CA VAL A 15 17.42 -25.98 -2.32
C VAL A 15 16.80 -25.08 -1.26
N ILE A 16 16.98 -23.76 -1.33
CA ILE A 16 16.29 -22.80 -0.44
C ILE A 16 14.77 -22.86 -0.66
N LEU A 17 14.31 -22.80 -1.91
CA LEU A 17 12.89 -22.91 -2.26
C LEU A 17 12.25 -24.23 -1.77
N PHE A 18 12.96 -25.36 -1.88
CA PHE A 18 12.51 -26.67 -1.40
C PHE A 18 12.61 -26.85 0.12
N SER A 19 13.51 -26.12 0.79
CA SER A 19 13.60 -26.11 2.25
C SER A 19 12.47 -25.29 2.86
N ILE A 20 12.06 -24.21 2.20
CA ILE A 20 10.93 -23.37 2.59
C ILE A 20 9.61 -24.18 2.56
N THR A 21 9.39 -25.04 1.56
CA THR A 21 8.16 -25.83 1.47
C THR A 21 8.00 -26.88 2.58
N ASN A 22 9.10 -27.43 3.09
CA ASN A 22 9.07 -28.40 4.20
C ASN A 22 8.82 -27.74 5.56
N VAL A 23 9.19 -26.46 5.73
CA VAL A 23 8.87 -25.68 6.95
C VAL A 23 7.36 -25.39 7.06
N PHE A 24 6.68 -25.17 5.93
CA PHE A 24 5.24 -24.90 5.91
C PHE A 24 4.35 -26.14 6.14
N ALA A 25 4.86 -27.35 5.92
CA ALA A 25 4.06 -28.59 6.04
C ALA A 25 3.88 -29.10 7.48
N GLN A 26 4.60 -28.52 8.46
CA GLN A 26 4.53 -28.91 9.88
C GLN A 26 3.84 -27.88 10.78
N LEU A 27 3.39 -26.76 10.21
CA LEU A 27 2.68 -25.71 10.93
C LEU A 27 1.17 -25.87 10.66
N GLU A 28 0.37 -26.09 11.68
CA GLU A 28 -1.10 -26.06 11.60
C GLU A 28 -1.59 -24.61 11.43
N LEU A 29 -1.31 -23.99 10.28
CA LEU A 29 -1.57 -22.57 10.05
C LEU A 29 -3.07 -22.31 9.91
N SER A 30 -3.57 -21.26 10.58
CA SER A 30 -4.94 -20.78 10.40
C SER A 30 -4.99 -19.65 9.36
N HIS A 31 -6.13 -19.53 8.67
CA HIS A 31 -6.32 -18.63 7.54
C HIS A 31 -7.49 -17.68 7.77
N GLU A 32 -7.28 -16.40 7.44
CA GLU A 32 -8.32 -15.38 7.49
C GLU A 32 -8.38 -14.64 6.15
N PHE A 33 -9.58 -14.22 5.75
CA PHE A 33 -9.79 -13.43 4.54
C PHE A 33 -10.59 -12.19 4.84
N GLY A 34 -10.25 -11.08 4.21
CA GLY A 34 -10.97 -9.83 4.43
C GLY A 34 -10.97 -8.90 3.25
N ILE A 35 -11.78 -7.86 3.40
CA ILE A 35 -11.88 -6.76 2.46
C ILE A 35 -11.77 -5.45 3.23
N ASN A 36 -10.91 -4.57 2.77
CA ASN A 36 -10.71 -3.23 3.32
C ASN A 36 -11.03 -2.20 2.24
N MET A 37 -11.58 -1.06 2.64
CA MET A 37 -11.85 0.04 1.73
C MET A 37 -11.75 1.39 2.44
N GLY A 38 -11.42 2.45 1.71
CA GLY A 38 -11.39 3.78 2.29
C GLY A 38 -10.67 4.82 1.43
N PRO A 39 -10.55 6.06 1.94
CA PRO A 39 -9.94 7.14 1.20
C PRO A 39 -8.42 6.92 1.05
N VAL A 40 -7.93 7.34 -0.11
CA VAL A 40 -6.50 7.36 -0.43
C VAL A 40 -6.08 8.82 -0.59
N THR A 41 -4.94 9.19 -0.03
CA THR A 41 -4.33 10.48 -0.30
C THR A 41 -2.90 10.32 -0.75
N ILE A 42 -2.52 11.02 -1.81
CA ILE A 42 -1.17 10.96 -2.36
C ILE A 42 -0.50 12.31 -2.17
N GLN A 43 0.72 12.26 -1.67
CA GLN A 43 1.64 13.38 -1.64
C GLN A 43 2.60 13.23 -2.82
N THR A 44 2.44 14.10 -3.82
CA THR A 44 3.18 14.10 -5.09
C THR A 44 3.63 15.51 -5.48
N ASP A 45 4.23 15.65 -6.67
CA ASP A 45 4.59 16.92 -7.30
C ASP A 45 3.43 17.90 -7.54
N TYR A 46 2.18 17.43 -7.46
CA TYR A 46 1.03 18.32 -7.43
C TYR A 46 0.96 19.15 -6.14
N GLY A 47 1.56 18.71 -5.03
CA GLY A 47 1.48 19.38 -3.72
C GLY A 47 2.58 20.41 -3.46
N GLU A 48 2.29 21.44 -2.67
CA GLU A 48 3.33 22.30 -2.10
C GLU A 48 4.14 21.50 -1.05
N ARG A 49 5.48 21.65 -1.09
CA ARG A 49 6.38 21.07 -0.08
C ARG A 49 5.92 21.41 1.34
N HIS A 50 5.91 20.40 2.20
CA HIS A 50 5.51 20.49 3.62
C HIS A 50 4.04 20.84 3.89
N HIS A 51 3.16 20.80 2.87
CA HIS A 51 1.70 20.89 3.04
C HIS A 51 1.00 19.58 2.65
N LEU A 52 0.15 19.05 3.56
CA LEU A 52 -0.79 17.95 3.30
C LEU A 52 -2.14 18.53 2.80
N PRO A 53 -2.94 17.86 1.93
CA PRO A 53 -2.63 16.91 0.85
C PRO A 53 -2.94 17.45 -0.58
N SER A 54 -2.15 17.02 -1.57
CA SER A 54 -2.32 17.31 -3.02
C SER A 54 -3.53 16.65 -3.68
N SER A 55 -4.04 15.56 -3.09
CA SER A 55 -5.22 14.87 -3.60
C SER A 55 -6.52 15.42 -2.99
N THR A 56 -7.60 15.35 -3.75
CA THR A 56 -8.95 15.78 -3.37
C THR A 56 -9.67 14.60 -2.68
N PRO A 57 -10.76 14.80 -1.91
CA PRO A 57 -11.45 13.72 -1.17
C PRO A 57 -12.09 12.61 -2.03
N THR A 58 -11.90 12.65 -3.35
CA THR A 58 -12.49 11.74 -4.35
C THR A 58 -11.59 10.54 -4.69
N SER A 59 -10.42 10.44 -4.07
CA SER A 59 -9.52 9.30 -4.19
C SER A 59 -9.91 8.19 -3.22
N TYR A 60 -10.00 6.94 -3.71
CA TYR A 60 -10.49 5.80 -2.95
C TYR A 60 -9.70 4.53 -3.26
N GLY A 61 -9.61 3.65 -2.27
CA GLY A 61 -8.96 2.35 -2.38
C GLY A 61 -9.86 1.21 -1.91
N ILE A 62 -9.68 0.06 -2.54
CA ILE A 62 -10.23 -1.22 -2.09
C ILE A 62 -9.11 -2.26 -2.07
N ALA A 63 -9.12 -3.14 -1.08
CA ALA A 63 -8.14 -4.19 -0.90
C ALA A 63 -8.81 -5.49 -0.48
N ALA A 64 -8.40 -6.59 -1.07
CA ALA A 64 -8.65 -7.93 -0.57
C ALA A 64 -7.39 -8.43 0.14
N VAL A 65 -7.57 -8.94 1.35
CA VAL A 65 -6.47 -9.39 2.22
C VAL A 65 -6.65 -10.84 2.61
N HIS A 66 -5.53 -11.54 2.70
CA HIS A 66 -5.41 -12.89 3.24
C HIS A 66 -4.38 -12.85 4.37
N TYR A 67 -4.72 -13.48 5.49
CA TYR A 67 -3.83 -13.62 6.62
C TYR A 67 -3.49 -15.09 6.85
N LEU A 68 -2.23 -15.29 7.18
CA LEU A 68 -1.69 -16.54 7.68
C LEU A 68 -1.30 -16.33 9.15
N ASN A 69 -1.97 -17.07 10.02
CA ASN A 69 -1.68 -17.13 11.43
C ASN A 69 -0.71 -18.27 11.71
N PHE A 70 0.27 -18.03 12.57
CA PHE A 70 1.31 -19.00 12.90
C PHE A 70 1.00 -19.86 14.13
N TYR A 71 -0.08 -19.55 14.87
CA TYR A 71 -0.58 -20.41 15.93
C TYR A 71 -1.45 -21.54 15.36
N GLY A 72 -1.37 -22.71 15.99
CA GLY A 72 -2.04 -23.95 15.58
C GLY A 72 -3.56 -23.88 15.69
N SER A 73 -4.30 -24.45 14.74
CA SER A 73 -5.74 -24.71 14.86
C SER A 73 -6.08 -25.72 15.98
N ASN A 74 -5.15 -26.61 16.35
CA ASN A 74 -5.32 -27.49 17.51
C ASN A 74 -4.47 -27.00 18.69
N TYR A 75 -5.12 -26.59 19.77
CA TYR A 75 -4.47 -26.40 21.06
C TYR A 75 -3.81 -27.72 21.50
N ASN A 76 -2.50 -27.79 21.39
CA ASN A 76 -1.72 -28.92 21.91
C ASN A 76 -0.70 -28.37 22.91
N TRP A 77 -0.95 -28.57 24.20
CA TRP A 77 -0.09 -28.22 25.33
C TRP A 77 1.38 -28.69 25.22
N ARG A 78 1.71 -29.54 24.23
CA ARG A 78 3.06 -30.02 23.91
C ARG A 78 3.81 -29.19 22.86
N ASN A 79 3.11 -28.41 22.04
CA ASN A 79 3.71 -27.48 21.09
C ASN A 79 3.50 -26.08 21.66
N GLY A 80 4.41 -25.65 22.53
CA GLY A 80 4.33 -24.35 23.19
C GLY A 80 4.26 -23.22 22.15
N ALA A 81 3.24 -22.40 22.27
CA ALA A 81 3.12 -21.11 21.60
C ALA A 81 4.43 -20.31 21.75
N SER A 82 4.97 -19.82 20.63
CA SER A 82 6.18 -19.00 20.65
C SER A 82 5.79 -17.53 20.56
N PHE A 83 6.62 -16.65 21.11
CA PHE A 83 6.41 -15.20 20.96
C PHE A 83 6.16 -14.77 19.50
N PHE A 84 6.79 -15.45 18.53
CA PHE A 84 6.56 -15.15 17.13
C PHE A 84 5.16 -15.56 16.66
N SER A 85 4.69 -16.75 17.03
CA SER A 85 3.37 -17.25 16.60
C SER A 85 2.22 -16.42 17.15
N ASP A 86 2.44 -15.84 18.34
CA ASP A 86 1.42 -15.18 19.14
C ASP A 86 1.29 -13.70 18.79
N HIS A 87 2.32 -13.12 18.19
CA HIS A 87 2.36 -11.70 17.89
C HIS A 87 2.46 -11.40 16.41
N PHE A 88 2.81 -12.35 15.55
CA PHE A 88 2.96 -12.10 14.12
C PHE A 88 1.86 -12.74 13.29
N LYS A 89 1.40 -11.99 12.28
CA LYS A 89 0.62 -12.51 11.15
C LYS A 89 1.34 -12.18 9.85
N LEU A 90 1.29 -13.09 8.89
CA LEU A 90 1.72 -12.80 7.53
C LEU A 90 0.49 -12.39 6.71
N LYS A 91 0.53 -11.18 6.14
CA LYS A 91 -0.48 -10.63 5.26
C LYS A 91 -0.07 -10.80 3.80
N SER A 92 -1.01 -11.21 2.97
CA SER A 92 -0.97 -11.08 1.51
C SER A 92 -2.13 -10.19 1.07
N GLU A 93 -1.90 -9.30 0.12
CA GLU A 93 -2.89 -8.30 -0.29
C GLU A 93 -2.91 -8.12 -1.80
N ILE A 94 -4.12 -7.93 -2.34
CA ILE A 94 -4.35 -7.34 -3.64
C ILE A 94 -5.17 -6.07 -3.42
N SER A 95 -4.67 -4.92 -3.85
CA SER A 95 -5.39 -3.65 -3.71
C SER A 95 -5.48 -2.89 -5.01
N TYR A 96 -6.52 -2.10 -5.14
CA TYR A 96 -6.74 -1.21 -6.27
C TYR A 96 -7.00 0.21 -5.75
N TYR A 97 -6.22 1.17 -6.23
CA TYR A 97 -6.38 2.58 -5.90
C TYR A 97 -6.85 3.37 -7.12
N PHE A 98 -7.91 4.17 -6.90
CA PHE A 98 -8.41 5.15 -7.85
C PHE A 98 -8.10 6.55 -7.33
N ASN A 99 -7.25 7.29 -8.04
CA ASN A 99 -6.97 8.68 -7.73
C ASN A 99 -7.54 9.56 -8.83
N ASN A 100 -8.64 10.24 -8.52
CA ASN A 100 -9.48 10.90 -9.52
C ASN A 100 -9.16 12.38 -9.74
N SER A 101 -8.39 12.99 -8.84
CA SER A 101 -8.09 14.43 -8.88
C SER A 101 -6.85 14.70 -8.04
N LEU A 102 -5.71 14.77 -8.72
CA LEU A 102 -4.48 15.40 -8.24
C LEU A 102 -4.50 16.84 -8.73
N GLU A 103 -4.49 17.79 -7.81
CA GLU A 103 -4.61 19.21 -8.12
C GLU A 103 -3.48 19.99 -7.45
N HIS A 104 -3.01 21.04 -8.13
CA HIS A 104 -2.02 21.91 -7.53
C HIS A 104 -2.61 22.73 -6.38
N LYS A 105 -2.15 22.45 -5.15
CA LYS A 105 -2.55 23.16 -3.94
C LYS A 105 -1.36 23.87 -3.30
N GLY A 106 -1.59 25.07 -2.78
CA GLY A 106 -0.57 25.86 -2.08
C GLY A 106 -0.54 27.32 -2.50
N ARG A 107 0.41 28.08 -1.93
CA ARG A 107 0.53 29.53 -2.16
C ARG A 107 0.73 29.91 -3.63
N TYR A 108 1.34 29.01 -4.40
CA TYR A 108 1.65 29.23 -5.83
C TYR A 108 0.47 29.00 -6.76
N ALA A 109 -0.55 28.26 -6.32
CA ALA A 109 -1.81 28.04 -7.04
C ALA A 109 -2.98 28.88 -6.46
N ALA A 110 -2.76 29.59 -5.35
CA ALA A 110 -3.77 30.38 -4.67
C ALA A 110 -4.42 31.42 -5.59
N SER A 111 -5.74 31.63 -5.42
CA SER A 111 -6.58 32.51 -6.24
C SER A 111 -6.15 33.99 -6.27
N GLY A 112 -5.31 34.42 -5.32
CA GLY A 112 -4.74 35.77 -5.29
C GLY A 112 -3.53 35.98 -6.20
N SER A 113 -2.97 34.92 -6.81
CA SER A 113 -1.86 35.03 -7.76
C SER A 113 -2.40 35.18 -9.20
N THR A 114 -2.21 36.37 -9.77
CA THR A 114 -2.64 36.74 -11.14
C THR A 114 -1.61 36.39 -12.22
N ASN A 115 -0.55 35.64 -11.87
CA ASN A 115 0.46 35.22 -12.84
C ASN A 115 -0.10 34.13 -13.78
N SER A 116 0.24 34.19 -15.06
CA SER A 116 -0.21 33.22 -16.07
C SER A 116 0.20 31.78 -15.73
N GLU A 117 1.36 31.60 -15.10
CA GLU A 117 1.82 30.29 -14.63
C GLU A 117 0.99 29.76 -13.45
N ALA A 118 0.45 30.63 -12.58
CA ALA A 118 -0.44 30.21 -11.49
C ALA A 118 -1.79 29.72 -12.01
N GLN A 119 -2.24 30.26 -13.16
CA GLN A 119 -3.43 29.76 -13.83
C GLN A 119 -3.18 28.39 -14.46
N LYS A 120 -2.06 28.20 -15.17
CA LYS A 120 -1.68 26.88 -15.70
C LYS A 120 -1.56 25.81 -14.61
N LEU A 121 -1.06 26.17 -13.43
CA LEU A 121 -1.05 25.29 -12.26
C LEU A 121 -2.45 24.92 -11.80
N ARG A 122 -3.42 25.84 -11.79
CA ARG A 122 -4.81 25.53 -11.42
C ARG A 122 -5.53 24.68 -12.46
N ASP A 123 -5.21 24.90 -13.73
CA ASP A 123 -5.88 24.23 -14.85
C ASP A 123 -5.38 22.78 -15.03
N MET A 124 -4.17 22.46 -14.56
CA MET A 124 -3.55 21.14 -14.67
C MET A 124 -4.08 20.17 -13.61
N LYS A 125 -4.54 18.99 -14.05
CA LYS A 125 -5.10 17.92 -13.22
C LYS A 125 -4.49 16.58 -13.57
N GLY A 126 -4.08 15.84 -12.55
CA GLY A 126 -3.61 14.45 -12.66
C GLY A 126 -4.65 13.44 -12.18
N LYS A 127 -4.58 12.23 -12.73
CA LYS A 127 -5.29 11.05 -12.23
C LYS A 127 -4.36 9.85 -12.30
N THR A 128 -4.51 8.93 -11.37
CA THR A 128 -3.70 7.70 -11.38
C THR A 128 -4.53 6.53 -10.90
N LYS A 129 -4.49 5.45 -11.66
CA LYS A 129 -5.05 4.16 -11.25
C LYS A 129 -3.90 3.22 -10.93
N SER A 130 -3.97 2.48 -9.83
CA SER A 130 -2.96 1.46 -9.52
C SER A 130 -3.59 0.16 -9.05
N LEU A 131 -3.01 -0.95 -9.50
CA LEU A 131 -3.24 -2.30 -9.00
C LEU A 131 -1.98 -2.76 -8.29
N ASN A 132 -2.11 -3.14 -7.03
CA ASN A 132 -0.99 -3.48 -6.17
C ASN A 132 -1.14 -4.92 -5.65
N PHE A 133 -0.01 -5.62 -5.58
CA PHE A 133 0.12 -6.97 -5.05
C PHE A 133 1.20 -6.94 -3.97
N GLY A 134 0.85 -7.32 -2.75
CA GLY A 134 1.74 -7.12 -1.61
C GLY A 134 1.77 -8.29 -0.66
N THR A 135 2.86 -8.32 0.12
CA THR A 135 2.93 -9.12 1.33
C THR A 135 3.64 -8.33 2.43
N GLY A 136 3.28 -8.60 3.68
CA GLY A 136 3.87 -7.94 4.83
C GLY A 136 3.65 -8.73 6.11
N LEU A 137 4.37 -8.35 7.14
CA LEU A 137 4.21 -8.87 8.49
C LEU A 137 3.48 -7.84 9.34
N GLU A 138 2.49 -8.30 10.10
CA GLU A 138 1.79 -7.53 11.13
C GLU A 138 2.24 -8.03 12.49
N PHE A 139 2.71 -7.12 13.34
CA PHE A 139 3.00 -7.36 14.74
C PHE A 139 1.87 -6.81 15.60
N HIS A 140 1.20 -7.69 16.33
CA HIS A 140 0.14 -7.38 17.27
C HIS A 140 0.75 -7.20 18.66
N PHE A 141 0.40 -6.11 19.35
CA PHE A 141 0.91 -5.87 20.71
C PHE A 141 0.30 -6.83 21.73
N LYS A 142 -0.86 -7.40 21.40
CA LYS A 142 -1.55 -8.39 22.23
C LYS A 142 -1.26 -9.79 21.72
N ASN A 143 -1.29 -10.75 22.64
CA ASN A 143 -1.24 -12.16 22.28
C ASN A 143 -2.48 -12.51 21.44
N LEU A 144 -2.26 -12.97 20.23
CA LEU A 144 -3.28 -13.39 19.28
C LEU A 144 -3.98 -14.68 19.72
N GLU A 145 -3.31 -15.53 20.51
CA GLU A 145 -3.90 -16.71 21.12
C GLU A 145 -4.95 -16.29 22.16
N ASP A 146 -4.63 -15.37 23.08
CA ASP A 146 -5.60 -14.84 24.05
C ASP A 146 -6.72 -13.99 23.41
N TYR A 147 -6.47 -13.44 22.21
CA TYR A 147 -7.45 -12.65 21.45
C TYR A 147 -8.34 -13.51 20.54
N GLY A 148 -7.80 -14.59 19.98
CA GLY A 148 -8.51 -15.55 19.12
C GLY A 148 -9.24 -16.62 19.92
N LEU A 149 -8.69 -17.04 21.05
CA LEU A 149 -9.34 -17.92 21.99
C LEU A 149 -10.26 -17.08 22.89
N LEU A 150 -11.55 -17.38 22.81
CA LEU A 150 -12.72 -16.78 23.46
C LEU A 150 -12.70 -16.74 25.02
N PHE A 151 -11.53 -16.75 25.67
CA PHE A 151 -11.41 -16.86 27.12
C PHE A 151 -11.37 -15.52 27.87
N ASN A 152 -11.34 -14.38 27.15
CA ASN A 152 -11.31 -13.06 27.79
C ASN A 152 -12.23 -12.05 27.07
N ASP A 153 -13.51 -12.05 27.44
CA ASP A 153 -14.57 -11.18 26.90
C ASP A 153 -14.35 -9.67 27.13
N ASP A 154 -13.39 -9.30 27.98
CA ASP A 154 -13.21 -7.91 28.42
C ASP A 154 -12.43 -7.04 27.41
N VAL A 155 -11.71 -7.64 26.46
CA VAL A 155 -10.73 -6.90 25.63
C VAL A 155 -10.87 -7.20 24.13
N LYS A 156 -11.74 -6.45 23.46
CA LYS A 156 -12.08 -6.66 22.04
C LYS A 156 -11.17 -5.99 21.02
N PHE A 157 -10.27 -5.10 21.43
CA PHE A 157 -9.37 -4.38 20.52
C PHE A 157 -7.98 -5.04 20.44
N ALA A 158 -7.46 -5.25 19.23
CA ALA A 158 -6.09 -5.71 18.99
C ALA A 158 -5.32 -4.70 18.12
N PRO A 159 -4.59 -3.75 18.73
CA PRO A 159 -3.72 -2.84 17.99
C PRO A 159 -2.51 -3.58 17.41
N TYR A 160 -2.04 -3.12 16.25
CA TYR A 160 -0.90 -3.69 15.55
C TYR A 160 -0.11 -2.62 14.77
N ILE A 161 1.11 -3.00 14.40
CA ILE A 161 1.93 -2.31 13.40
C ILE A 161 2.31 -3.30 12.30
N GLY A 162 2.47 -2.82 11.07
CA GLY A 162 2.76 -3.65 9.92
C GLY A 162 3.88 -3.08 9.06
N LEU A 163 4.65 -3.97 8.44
CA LEU A 163 5.66 -3.65 7.44
C LEU A 163 5.51 -4.58 6.25
N GLY A 164 5.59 -4.05 5.03
CA GLY A 164 5.39 -4.86 3.83
C GLY A 164 6.04 -4.31 2.57
N LEU A 165 6.10 -5.16 1.57
CA LEU A 165 6.54 -4.84 0.22
C LEU A 165 5.37 -5.07 -0.74
N GLN A 166 5.23 -4.18 -1.73
CA GLN A 166 4.24 -4.34 -2.79
C GLN A 166 4.87 -4.15 -4.16
N TYR A 167 4.27 -4.83 -5.12
CA TYR A 167 4.46 -4.64 -6.54
C TYR A 167 3.25 -3.91 -7.11
N ASN A 168 3.47 -2.79 -7.78
CA ASN A 168 2.44 -1.88 -8.21
C ASN A 168 2.49 -1.75 -9.73
N ILE A 169 1.32 -1.83 -10.35
CA ILE A 169 1.13 -1.55 -11.76
C ILE A 169 0.22 -0.33 -11.83
N PHE A 170 0.69 0.76 -12.40
CA PHE A 170 -0.03 2.03 -12.39
C PHE A 170 -0.16 2.62 -13.79
N THR A 171 -1.17 3.45 -13.96
CA THR A 171 -1.44 4.17 -15.20
C THR A 171 -1.80 5.60 -14.82
N PRO A 172 -0.86 6.54 -14.98
CA PRO A 172 -1.10 7.95 -14.77
C PRO A 172 -1.75 8.59 -16.00
N GLU A 173 -2.57 9.60 -15.76
CA GLU A 173 -3.28 10.39 -16.76
C GLU A 173 -3.14 11.88 -16.39
N VAL A 174 -2.76 12.72 -17.34
CA VAL A 174 -2.64 14.17 -17.14
C VAL A 174 -3.62 14.90 -18.06
N THR A 175 -4.33 15.87 -17.52
CA THR A 175 -5.33 16.68 -18.20
C THR A 175 -5.15 18.16 -17.87
N SER A 176 -5.61 19.07 -18.74
CA SER A 176 -5.59 20.51 -18.50
C SER A 176 -6.92 21.14 -18.95
N ASP A 177 -7.49 21.99 -18.11
CA ASP A 177 -8.68 22.79 -18.45
C ASP A 177 -8.33 23.90 -19.48
N GLY A 178 -7.05 24.26 -19.61
CA GLY A 178 -6.54 25.27 -20.53
C GLY A 178 -6.35 24.80 -21.98
N GLY A 179 -6.57 23.51 -22.26
CA GLY A 179 -6.46 22.92 -23.59
C GLY A 179 -5.73 21.59 -23.61
N ASP A 180 -5.57 21.01 -24.79
CA ASP A 180 -4.86 19.75 -24.97
C ASP A 180 -3.34 19.95 -24.96
N TRP A 181 -2.68 19.37 -23.95
CA TRP A 181 -1.24 19.48 -23.76
C TRP A 181 -0.43 18.64 -24.76
N ILE A 182 -1.04 17.63 -25.39
CA ILE A 182 -0.38 16.78 -26.39
C ILE A 182 -0.14 17.58 -27.66
N THR A 183 -1.14 18.35 -28.10
CA THR A 183 -1.05 19.20 -29.28
C THR A 183 -0.41 20.56 -28.99
N ASN A 184 -0.56 21.08 -27.77
CA ASN A 184 0.04 22.32 -27.33
C ASN A 184 0.64 22.23 -25.91
N PRO A 185 1.91 21.81 -25.75
CA PRO A 185 2.56 21.70 -24.44
C PRO A 185 2.61 23.00 -23.64
N SER A 186 2.43 24.17 -24.26
CA SER A 186 2.50 25.48 -23.58
C SER A 186 1.38 25.71 -22.55
N VAL A 187 0.32 24.89 -22.59
CA VAL A 187 -0.77 24.88 -21.61
C VAL A 187 -0.34 24.33 -20.25
N LEU A 188 0.77 23.58 -20.19
CA LEU A 188 1.37 23.12 -18.95
C LEU A 188 2.44 24.11 -18.46
N PRO A 189 2.68 24.19 -17.14
CA PRO A 189 3.79 24.95 -16.59
C PRO A 189 5.13 24.50 -17.18
N GLN A 190 6.03 25.47 -17.42
CA GLN A 190 7.26 25.26 -18.21
C GLN A 190 8.10 24.04 -17.77
N LYS A 191 8.14 23.75 -16.47
CA LYS A 191 8.92 22.65 -15.90
C LYS A 191 8.45 21.25 -16.33
N TRP A 192 7.17 21.09 -16.68
CA TRP A 192 6.59 19.77 -16.98
C TRP A 192 6.33 19.53 -18.46
N GLN A 193 6.46 20.55 -19.34
CA GLN A 193 6.10 20.44 -20.76
C GLN A 193 6.79 19.28 -21.51
N ASN A 194 8.00 18.88 -21.08
CA ASN A 194 8.76 17.77 -21.67
C ASN A 194 8.94 16.58 -20.71
N ASN A 195 8.25 16.59 -19.57
CA ASN A 195 8.51 15.73 -18.41
C ASN A 195 7.22 15.06 -17.93
N VAL A 196 6.33 14.74 -18.87
CA VAL A 196 5.06 14.05 -18.63
C VAL A 196 5.20 12.59 -19.04
N TYR A 197 4.87 11.69 -18.13
CA TYR A 197 4.92 10.23 -18.28
C TYR A 197 3.52 9.66 -18.07
N VAL A 198 2.74 9.49 -19.14
CA VAL A 198 1.36 8.92 -19.09
C VAL A 198 1.28 7.45 -19.49
N GLU A 199 2.43 6.80 -19.73
CA GLU A 199 2.45 5.39 -20.08
C GLU A 199 2.24 4.50 -18.86
N LYS A 200 1.63 3.33 -19.07
CA LYS A 200 1.49 2.32 -18.05
C LYS A 200 2.87 1.81 -17.63
N ASP A 201 3.15 1.84 -16.33
CA ASP A 201 4.43 1.43 -15.78
C ASP A 201 4.24 0.60 -14.49
N GLN A 202 5.33 0.07 -13.96
CA GLN A 202 5.35 -0.82 -12.82
C GLN A 202 6.51 -0.48 -11.88
N THR A 203 6.29 -0.61 -10.58
CA THR A 203 7.29 -0.31 -9.56
C THR A 203 7.10 -1.15 -8.32
N PHE A 204 8.15 -1.27 -7.52
CA PHE A 204 8.03 -1.77 -6.16
C PHE A 204 7.77 -0.62 -5.19
N SER A 205 7.18 -0.95 -4.05
CA SER A 205 6.97 0.00 -2.96
C SER A 205 7.15 -0.68 -1.62
N PHE A 206 7.51 0.13 -0.63
CA PHE A 206 7.53 -0.25 0.76
C PHE A 206 6.29 0.31 1.47
N THR A 207 5.80 -0.42 2.47
CA THR A 207 4.62 -0.02 3.25
C THR A 207 4.90 -0.14 4.73
N MET A 208 4.39 0.83 5.49
CA MET A 208 4.26 0.80 6.93
C MET A 208 2.80 1.01 7.27
N SER A 209 2.26 0.25 8.21
CA SER A 209 0.90 0.48 8.68
C SER A 209 0.81 0.42 10.19
N ALA A 210 -0.21 1.09 10.73
CA ALA A 210 -0.62 0.99 12.11
C ALA A 210 -2.13 0.94 12.14
N GLY A 211 -2.68 0.04 12.93
CA GLY A 211 -4.11 -0.19 12.95
C GLY A 211 -4.58 -0.87 14.21
N THR A 212 -5.87 -1.14 14.26
CA THR A 212 -6.47 -1.98 15.28
C THR A 212 -7.54 -2.85 14.68
N ARG A 213 -7.64 -4.06 15.20
CA ARG A 213 -8.78 -4.94 14.96
C ARG A 213 -9.77 -4.82 16.13
N TYR A 214 -11.04 -5.10 15.85
CA TYR A 214 -12.09 -5.21 16.84
C TYR A 214 -12.86 -6.50 16.64
N LYS A 215 -12.80 -7.41 17.62
CA LYS A 215 -13.40 -8.75 17.57
C LYS A 215 -14.93 -8.68 17.70
N LEU A 216 -15.63 -9.31 16.76
CA LEU A 216 -17.05 -9.66 16.87
C LEU A 216 -17.20 -11.18 16.72
N ASP A 217 -18.39 -11.70 17.01
CA ASP A 217 -18.64 -13.15 17.15
C ASP A 217 -18.23 -13.99 15.94
N LYS A 218 -18.27 -13.44 14.72
CA LYS A 218 -18.02 -14.18 13.46
C LYS A 218 -17.01 -13.51 12.52
N PHE A 219 -16.56 -12.32 12.86
CA PHE A 219 -15.66 -11.53 12.03
C PHE A 219 -14.97 -10.45 12.86
N ASP A 220 -13.89 -9.91 12.34
CA ASP A 220 -13.15 -8.81 12.93
C ASP A 220 -13.36 -7.57 12.09
N LEU A 221 -13.67 -6.44 12.73
CA LEU A 221 -13.58 -5.13 12.08
C LEU A 221 -12.13 -4.67 12.12
N VAL A 222 -11.66 -4.06 11.04
CA VAL A 222 -10.28 -3.57 10.93
C VAL A 222 -10.29 -2.08 10.61
N LEU A 223 -9.50 -1.32 11.35
CA LEU A 223 -9.15 0.07 11.03
C LEU A 223 -7.64 0.14 10.82
N ASP A 224 -7.20 0.51 9.62
CA ASP A 224 -5.78 0.54 9.21
C ASP A 224 -5.43 1.90 8.63
N ALA A 225 -4.35 2.50 9.14
CA ALA A 225 -3.69 3.63 8.51
C ALA A 225 -2.36 3.15 7.93
N ARG A 226 -2.18 3.30 6.63
CA ARG A 226 -0.99 2.86 5.91
C ARG A 226 -0.31 4.03 5.25
N TRP A 227 1.00 4.08 5.41
CA TRP A 227 1.89 4.87 4.58
C TRP A 227 2.62 3.96 3.59
N GLN A 228 2.67 4.38 2.34
CA GLN A 228 3.29 3.66 1.23
C GLN A 228 4.28 4.58 0.52
N TYR A 229 5.48 4.06 0.30
CA TYR A 229 6.58 4.74 -0.38
C TYR A 229 6.89 4.01 -1.68
N PHE A 230 6.69 4.66 -2.81
CA PHE A 230 7.00 4.08 -4.12
C PHE A 230 8.49 4.21 -4.42
N PHE A 231 9.06 3.24 -5.15
CA PHE A 231 10.47 3.31 -5.58
C PHE A 231 10.64 4.03 -6.92
N THR A 232 9.62 4.79 -7.34
CA THR A 232 9.60 5.60 -8.55
C THR A 232 9.04 6.98 -8.24
N ASP A 233 9.47 7.96 -9.02
CA ASP A 233 8.97 9.33 -9.01
C ASP A 233 7.87 9.57 -10.06
N LYS A 234 7.59 8.55 -10.88
CA LYS A 234 6.67 8.65 -12.02
C LYS A 234 5.25 8.17 -11.71
N PHE A 235 4.95 7.89 -10.44
CA PHE A 235 3.70 7.21 -10.09
C PHE A 235 2.48 8.04 -10.50
N GLU A 236 2.61 9.35 -10.37
CA GLU A 236 1.60 10.35 -10.70
C GLU A 236 1.65 10.88 -12.15
N GLY A 237 2.74 10.61 -12.87
CA GLY A 237 2.92 10.95 -14.28
C GLY A 237 3.70 12.23 -14.57
N LEU A 238 4.28 12.87 -13.56
CA LEU A 238 5.23 13.97 -13.70
C LEU A 238 6.56 13.61 -13.06
N ASP A 239 7.67 13.92 -13.73
CA ASP A 239 9.02 13.76 -13.18
C ASP A 239 9.91 14.83 -13.82
N ALA A 240 10.17 15.92 -13.10
CA ALA A 240 10.95 17.05 -13.60
C ALA A 240 12.28 17.15 -12.82
N PRO A 241 13.43 17.35 -13.49
CA PRO A 241 14.75 17.38 -12.84
C PRO A 241 15.01 18.73 -12.12
N VAL A 242 14.13 19.10 -11.19
CA VAL A 242 14.17 20.35 -10.42
C VAL A 242 14.36 20.04 -8.94
N THR A 243 14.90 20.99 -8.18
CA THR A 243 15.21 20.83 -6.76
C THR A 243 14.00 20.48 -5.89
N GLU A 244 12.82 20.85 -6.35
CA GLU A 244 11.51 20.66 -5.74
C GLU A 244 11.07 19.19 -5.84
N ASN A 245 11.40 18.52 -6.94
CA ASN A 245 11.04 17.14 -7.26
C ASN A 245 12.25 16.19 -7.15
N ARG A 246 12.62 15.79 -5.92
CA ARG A 246 13.76 14.88 -5.66
C ARG A 246 13.38 13.64 -4.87
N PHE A 247 12.10 13.48 -4.54
CA PHE A 247 11.65 12.46 -3.60
C PHE A 247 10.49 11.69 -4.19
N ASN A 248 10.66 10.38 -4.23
CA ASN A 248 9.64 9.48 -4.71
C ASN A 248 8.28 9.70 -4.04
N ASP A 249 7.23 9.45 -4.82
CA ASP A 249 5.84 9.60 -4.40
C ASP A 249 5.51 8.77 -3.16
N THR A 250 4.66 9.34 -2.29
CA THR A 250 4.13 8.64 -1.13
C THR A 250 2.61 8.73 -1.04
N LEU A 251 2.02 7.69 -0.48
CA LEU A 251 0.58 7.54 -0.38
C LEU A 251 0.21 7.20 1.06
N ILE A 252 -0.86 7.81 1.56
CA ILE A 252 -1.52 7.43 2.80
C ILE A 252 -2.88 6.82 2.46
N TYR A 253 -3.11 5.60 2.93
CA TYR A 253 -4.37 4.87 2.78
C TYR A 253 -4.98 4.69 4.16
N PHE A 254 -6.14 5.29 4.39
CA PHE A 254 -6.94 5.01 5.57
C PHE A 254 -8.04 4.06 5.16
N SER A 255 -8.15 2.92 5.84
CA SER A 255 -9.10 1.89 5.46
C SER A 255 -9.87 1.34 6.65
N PHE A 256 -11.12 1.01 6.36
CA PHE A 256 -11.99 0.25 7.23
C PHE A 256 -12.34 -1.05 6.52
N GLY A 257 -12.34 -2.16 7.25
CA GLY A 257 -12.53 -3.48 6.65
C GLY A 257 -13.13 -4.51 7.58
N VAL A 258 -13.41 -5.66 7.00
CA VAL A 258 -13.96 -6.83 7.68
C VAL A 258 -13.10 -8.04 7.34
N VAL A 259 -12.71 -8.83 8.33
CA VAL A 259 -11.93 -10.06 8.21
C VAL A 259 -12.71 -11.22 8.81
N PHE A 260 -12.75 -12.35 8.10
CA PHE A 260 -13.43 -13.57 8.49
C PHE A 260 -12.43 -14.69 8.74
N ASP A 261 -12.61 -15.40 9.84
CA ASP A 261 -11.82 -16.58 10.19
C ASP A 261 -12.40 -17.82 9.51
N MET A 262 -11.57 -18.57 8.78
CA MET A 262 -12.03 -19.72 7.99
C MET A 262 -12.47 -20.93 8.83
N GLU A 263 -12.11 -20.99 10.11
CA GLU A 263 -12.60 -22.02 11.05
C GLU A 263 -14.13 -21.93 11.27
N THR A 264 -14.74 -20.78 10.99
CA THR A 264 -16.19 -20.57 11.15
C THR A 264 -17.02 -21.23 10.04
N PHE A 265 -16.39 -21.72 8.96
CA PHE A 265 -17.06 -22.28 7.77
C PHE A 265 -16.99 -23.81 7.65
N SER A 266 -16.55 -24.52 8.70
CA SER A 266 -16.56 -26.01 8.74
C SER A 266 -17.81 -26.58 9.41
#